data_AF-A0A7C1HM92-F1
#
_entry.id   AF-A0A7C1HM92-F1
#
_cell.length_a   1.000
_cell.length_b   1.000
_cell.length_c   1.000
_cell.angle_alpha   90.00
_cell.angle_beta   90.00
_cell.angle_gamma   90.00
#
_symmetry.space_group_name_H-M   'P 1'
#
loop_
_entity.id
_entity.type
_entity.pdbx_description
1 polymer ?
#
loop_
_entity_poly.entity_id
_entity_poly.type
_entity_poly.pdbx_seq_one_letter_code
_entity_poly.pdbx_strand_id
1 'polypeptide(L)'
;INDGVRLHIRPFLTVPEVGKKGAGVLPHKPNIKRTQDRGQDVASAPWFDVFGGDRVNDHHLKLDAKRKVRAEATRGHGDGETR
;
A
#
# COMPACT_ATOMS: atom_id res chain seq x y z
N ILE A 1 -7.36 4.94 -6.88
CA ILE A 1 -6.19 5.15 -6.00
C ILE A 1 -5.32 3.91 -6.03
N ASN A 2 -4.03 4.07 -6.35
CA ASN A 2 -3.08 2.96 -6.35
C ASN A 2 -2.42 2.90 -4.98
N ASP A 3 -2.44 1.73 -4.34
CA ASP A 3 -1.62 1.47 -3.16
C ASP A 3 -0.18 1.09 -3.59
N GLY A 4 0.27 1.76 -4.66
CA GLY A 4 1.51 1.65 -5.43
C GLY A 4 2.39 0.42 -5.26
N VAL A 5 2.73 -0.20 -6.38
CA VAL A 5 3.86 -1.13 -6.46
C VAL A 5 5.14 -0.33 -6.19
N ARG A 6 5.83 -0.62 -5.09
CA ARG A 6 7.18 -0.07 -4.82
C ARG A 6 8.21 -1.07 -5.30
N LEU A 7 9.21 -0.58 -6.02
CA LEU A 7 10.41 -1.35 -6.30
C LEU A 7 11.09 -1.60 -4.94
N HIS A 8 11.13 -2.87 -4.50
CA HIS A 8 11.66 -3.35 -3.20
C HIS A 8 10.73 -3.27 -1.98
N ILE A 9 9.42 -3.46 -2.13
CA ILE A 9 8.51 -3.54 -0.97
C ILE A 9 8.72 -4.81 -0.13
N ARG A 10 8.63 -4.68 1.20
CA ARG A 10 8.60 -5.83 2.11
C ARG A 10 7.15 -6.30 2.29
N PRO A 11 6.83 -7.59 2.09
CA PRO A 11 5.46 -8.08 2.17
C PRO A 11 4.85 -7.82 3.55
N PHE A 12 3.58 -7.38 3.61
CA PHE A 12 2.85 -7.17 4.86
C PHE A 12 2.43 -8.52 5.46
N LEU A 13 2.76 -8.73 6.74
CA LEU A 13 2.38 -9.92 7.50
C LEU A 13 1.25 -9.57 8.48
N THR A 14 0.21 -8.91 7.98
CA THR A 14 -0.94 -8.43 8.77
C THR A 14 -2.05 -9.47 8.93
N VAL A 15 -1.87 -10.66 8.33
CA VAL A 15 -2.81 -11.76 8.44
C VAL A 15 -2.82 -12.38 9.85
N PRO A 16 -3.96 -12.96 10.29
CA PRO A 16 -4.03 -13.69 11.55
C PRO A 16 -2.92 -14.74 11.67
N GLU A 17 -2.39 -14.86 12.87
CA GLU A 17 -1.24 -15.70 13.17
C GLU A 17 -1.66 -17.17 13.15
N VAL A 18 -0.98 -17.98 12.34
CA VAL A 18 -1.27 -19.43 12.26
C VAL A 18 -0.54 -20.22 13.35
N GLY A 19 0.47 -19.63 13.99
CA GLY A 19 1.16 -20.29 15.12
C GLY A 19 2.14 -19.45 15.92
N LYS A 20 2.85 -18.48 15.32
CA LYS A 20 3.79 -17.60 16.03
C LYS A 20 3.41 -16.12 15.96
N LYS A 21 3.54 -15.43 17.10
CA LYS A 21 3.16 -14.02 17.24
C LYS A 21 3.95 -13.08 16.33
N GLY A 22 3.27 -12.43 15.39
CA GLY A 22 3.82 -11.53 14.39
C GLY A 22 4.53 -12.20 13.21
N ALA A 23 4.33 -13.51 13.00
CA ALA A 23 4.84 -14.22 11.83
C ALA A 23 3.84 -14.22 10.64
N GLY A 24 2.58 -13.85 10.88
CA GLY A 24 1.51 -13.99 9.89
C GLY A 24 1.34 -15.45 9.47
N VAL A 25 1.44 -15.71 8.16
CA VAL A 25 1.37 -17.04 7.56
C VAL A 25 2.70 -17.82 7.62
N LEU A 26 3.80 -17.17 8.01
CA LEU A 26 5.12 -17.78 7.96
C LEU A 26 5.36 -18.73 9.16
N PRO A 27 6.15 -19.81 8.98
CA PRO A 27 6.51 -20.71 10.08
C PRO A 27 7.37 -20.05 11.17
N HIS A 28 8.09 -18.97 10.82
CA HIS A 28 8.96 -18.22 11.72
C HIS A 28 8.73 -16.72 11.60
N LYS A 29 8.94 -16.01 12.72
CA LYS A 29 8.84 -14.55 12.78
C LYS A 29 10.10 -13.93 12.20
N PRO A 30 10.02 -13.21 11.07
CA PRO A 30 11.18 -12.51 10.54
C PRO A 30 11.40 -11.19 11.33
N ASN A 31 12.67 -10.85 11.60
CA ASN A 31 13.02 -9.60 12.29
C ASN A 31 13.05 -8.42 11.31
N ILE A 32 11.86 -7.95 10.89
CA ILE A 32 11.70 -6.91 9.86
C ILE A 32 11.23 -5.61 10.51
N LYS A 33 12.06 -4.55 10.44
CA LYS A 33 11.68 -3.19 10.84
C LYS A 33 10.85 -2.52 9.75
N ARG A 34 9.62 -2.09 10.01
CA ARG A 34 8.69 -1.50 9.01
C ARG A 34 8.85 0.01 8.79
N THR A 35 9.80 0.62 9.49
CA THR A 35 10.14 2.04 9.39
C THR A 35 10.64 2.41 7.98
N GLN A 36 11.09 3.65 7.81
CA GLN A 36 11.75 4.12 6.58
C GLN A 36 12.75 3.08 6.06
N ASP A 37 12.58 2.71 4.79
CA ASP A 37 13.46 1.80 4.08
C ASP A 37 14.66 2.54 3.50
N ARG A 38 15.67 1.80 3.03
CA ARG A 38 16.88 2.40 2.46
C ARG A 38 16.57 3.11 1.14
N GLY A 39 17.15 4.31 0.97
CA GLY A 39 17.09 5.12 -0.26
C GLY A 39 15.81 5.95 -0.41
N GLN A 40 15.72 6.71 -1.50
CA GLN A 40 14.64 7.66 -1.76
C GLN A 40 13.76 7.22 -2.93
N ASP A 41 12.45 7.38 -2.81
CA ASP A 41 11.53 7.21 -3.93
C ASP A 41 11.85 8.23 -5.04
N VAL A 42 11.61 7.82 -6.28
CA VAL A 42 11.76 8.69 -7.45
C VAL A 42 10.61 9.69 -7.50
N ALA A 43 10.83 10.86 -8.10
CA ALA A 43 9.80 11.91 -8.21
C ALA A 43 8.52 11.45 -8.93
N SER A 44 8.61 10.44 -9.80
CA SER A 44 7.45 9.85 -10.48
C SER A 44 6.66 8.87 -9.61
N ALA A 45 7.14 8.54 -8.41
CA ALA A 45 6.45 7.64 -7.52
C ALA A 45 5.19 8.31 -6.96
N PRO A 46 4.06 7.58 -6.86
CA PRO A 46 2.80 8.14 -6.35
C PRO A 46 2.84 8.58 -4.88
N TRP A 47 3.96 8.33 -4.19
CA TRP A 47 4.18 8.61 -2.78
C TRP A 47 5.19 9.74 -2.55
N PHE A 48 5.86 10.19 -3.60
CA PHE A 48 6.98 11.12 -3.47
C PHE A 48 6.54 12.40 -2.75
N ASP A 49 5.43 12.98 -3.17
CA ASP A 49 4.88 14.20 -2.56
C ASP A 49 4.34 13.99 -1.15
N VAL A 50 3.91 12.76 -0.83
CA VAL A 50 3.34 12.42 0.49
C VAL A 50 4.43 12.30 1.55
N PHE A 51 5.61 11.81 1.17
CA PHE A 51 6.73 11.54 2.08
C PHE A 51 8.00 12.34 1.77
N GLY A 52 7.94 13.32 0.86
CA GLY A 52 9.10 14.09 0.43
C GLY A 52 10.23 13.23 -0.16
N GLY A 53 9.87 12.11 -0.79
CA GLY A 53 10.82 11.11 -1.31
C GLY A 53 11.24 10.03 -0.31
N ASP A 54 10.79 10.05 0.94
CA ASP A 54 11.11 8.99 1.89
C ASP A 54 10.38 7.68 1.61
N ARG A 55 11.12 6.57 1.64
CA ARG A 55 10.59 5.22 1.45
C ARG A 55 9.90 4.67 2.70
N VAL A 56 8.71 5.15 3.02
CA VAL A 56 7.96 4.72 4.21
C VAL A 56 7.15 3.44 3.97
N ASN A 57 7.69 2.26 4.34
CA ASN A 57 7.00 0.98 4.11
C ASN A 57 5.76 0.77 5.00
N ASP A 58 5.65 1.43 6.15
CA ASP A 58 4.50 1.36 7.06
C ASP A 58 3.36 2.31 6.65
N HIS A 59 3.05 2.36 5.36
CA HIS A 59 1.94 3.16 4.83
C HIS A 59 0.95 2.26 4.09
N HIS A 60 -0.25 2.13 4.64
CA HIS A 60 -1.30 1.27 4.09
C HIS A 60 -2.61 2.05 3.98
N LEU A 61 -3.23 2.03 2.80
CA LEU A 61 -4.58 2.55 2.64
C LEU A 61 -5.60 1.56 3.21
N LYS A 62 -6.49 2.05 4.08
CA LYS A 62 -7.61 1.25 4.60
C LYS A 62 -8.54 0.80 3.47
N LEU A 63 -9.16 -0.38 3.64
CA LEU A 63 -10.09 -0.93 2.65
C LEU A 63 -11.24 0.03 2.33
N ASP A 64 -11.77 0.73 3.33
CA ASP A 64 -12.88 1.68 3.14
C ASP A 64 -12.48 2.86 2.25
N ALA A 65 -11.25 3.38 2.40
CA ALA A 65 -10.73 4.43 1.55
C ALA A 65 -10.60 3.94 0.09
N LYS A 66 -10.09 2.71 -0.11
CA LYS A 66 -10.00 2.10 -1.44
C LYS A 66 -11.38 1.90 -2.07
N ARG A 67 -12.36 1.43 -1.28
CA ARG A 67 -13.74 1.21 -1.71
C ARG A 67 -14.44 2.53 -2.06
N LYS A 68 -14.27 3.57 -1.24
CA LYS A 68 -14.84 4.90 -1.48
C LYS A 68 -14.34 5.48 -2.81
N VAL A 69 -13.03 5.49 -3.03
CA VAL A 69 -12.45 5.99 -4.29
C VAL A 69 -12.91 5.16 -5.48
N ARG A 70 -13.03 3.83 -5.33
CA ARG A 70 -13.55 2.97 -6.40
C ARG A 70 -15.01 3.28 -6.71
N ALA A 71 -15.84 3.47 -5.69
CA ALA A 71 -17.25 3.82 -5.85
C ALA A 71 -17.44 5.19 -6.53
N GLU A 72 -16.63 6.19 -6.16
CA GLU A 72 -16.60 7.51 -6.81
C GLU A 72 -16.15 7.40 -8.27
N ALA A 73 -15.12 6.62 -8.56
CA ALA A 73 -14.66 6.38 -9.94
C ALA A 73 -15.71 5.69 -10.81
N THR A 74 -16.45 4.72 -10.28
CA THR A 74 -17.54 4.07 -11.02
C THR A 74 -18.75 4.98 -11.25
N ARG A 75 -19.04 5.91 -10.33
CA ARG A 75 -20.13 6.90 -10.51
C ARG A 75 -19.82 7.92 -11.59
N GLY A 76 -18.54 8.20 -11.86
CA GLY A 76 -18.13 9.10 -12.95
C GLY A 76 -17.95 8.43 -14.32
N HIS A 77 -18.11 7.10 -14.43
CA HIS A 77 -17.92 6.36 -15.69
C HIS A 77 -19.22 5.99 -16.41
N GLY A 78 -20.38 6.25 -15.80
CA GLY A 78 -21.67 6.16 -16.46
C GLY A 78 -22.26 7.55 -16.53
N ASP A 79 -21.94 8.30 -17.59
CA ASP A 79 -22.69 9.42 -18.17
C ASP A 79 -21.83 10.02 -19.29
N GLY A 80 -21.85 9.35 -20.44
CA GLY A 80 -21.16 9.75 -21.67
C GLY A 80 -21.90 9.15 -22.87
N GLU A 81 -23.18 9.47 -22.99
CA GLU A 81 -24.04 9.14 -24.12
C GLU A 81 -23.75 10.06 -25.32
N THR A 82 -23.59 9.44 -26.49
CA THR A 82 -23.74 9.96 -27.88
C THR A 82 -23.17 11.34 -28.24
N ARG A 83 -22.14 11.35 -29.10
CA ARG A 83 -22.21 11.80 -30.51
C ARG A 83 -20.88 11.58 -31.23
#